data_AF-A0A4P9YCP0-F1
#
_entry.id   AF-A0A4P9YCP0-F1
#
_cell.length_a   1.000
_cell.length_b   1.000
_cell.length_c   1.000
_cell.angle_alpha   90.00
_cell.angle_beta   90.00
_cell.angle_gamma   90.00
#
_symmetry.space_group_name_H-M   'P 1'
#
loop_
_entity.id
_entity.type
_entity.pdbx_description
1 polymer ?
#
loop_
_entity_poly.entity_id
_entity_poly.type
_entity_poly.pdbx_seq_one_letter_code
_entity_poly.pdbx_strand_id
1 'polypeptide(L)'
;LGIPVNDTSCFHITLEDFLQSIPPMISEIVRLAINRVPSKDYHFVTSTCTFVKEMYSNLQILNLRNDSLRRKVDGVKYELKRIEEVVFHLSMRNLI
;
A
#
# COMPACT_ATOMS: atom_id res chain seq x y z
N LEU A 1 -7.81 -15.78 -10.01
CA LEU A 1 -8.75 -15.38 -11.07
C LEU A 1 -8.81 -16.37 -12.23
N GLY A 2 -7.81 -17.25 -12.42
CA GLY A 2 -7.83 -18.20 -13.54
C GLY A 2 -7.64 -17.55 -14.90
N ILE A 3 -7.08 -16.33 -14.92
CA ILE A 3 -6.88 -15.50 -16.10
C ILE A 3 -5.40 -15.55 -16.46
N PRO A 4 -5.04 -15.79 -17.72
CA PRO A 4 -3.64 -15.80 -18.16
C PRO A 4 -3.03 -14.39 -18.15
N VAL A 5 -1.72 -14.35 -17.96
CA VAL A 5 -0.93 -13.11 -17.95
C VAL A 5 -0.41 -12.85 -19.36
N ASN A 6 -0.68 -11.68 -19.93
CA ASN A 6 -0.19 -11.23 -21.24
C ASN A 6 -0.53 -12.11 -22.44
N ASP A 7 -1.59 -12.92 -22.37
CA ASP A 7 -2.11 -13.62 -23.54
C ASP A 7 -3.08 -12.70 -24.29
N THR A 8 -2.63 -12.11 -25.40
CA THR A 8 -3.42 -11.19 -26.22
C THR A 8 -4.61 -11.85 -26.89
N SER A 9 -4.68 -13.19 -26.89
CA SER A 9 -5.77 -13.95 -27.49
C SER A 9 -7.01 -14.09 -26.59
N CYS A 10 -6.94 -13.63 -25.33
CA CYS A 10 -8.03 -13.73 -24.38
C CYS A 10 -8.03 -12.57 -23.37
N PHE A 11 -9.08 -12.50 -22.54
CA PHE A 11 -9.12 -11.55 -21.44
C PHE A 11 -7.90 -11.78 -20.53
N HIS A 12 -7.09 -10.75 -20.35
CA HIS A 12 -5.91 -10.78 -19.49
C HIS A 12 -5.85 -9.53 -18.64
N ILE A 13 -5.19 -9.63 -17.49
CA ILE A 13 -4.88 -8.47 -16.66
C ILE A 13 -3.56 -7.91 -17.15
N THR A 14 -3.56 -6.67 -17.61
CA THR A 14 -2.32 -6.02 -18.03
C THR A 14 -1.48 -5.67 -16.79
N LEU A 15 -0.17 -5.57 -16.98
CA LEU A 15 0.72 -5.08 -15.91
C LEU A 15 0.31 -3.68 -15.45
N GLU A 16 -0.19 -2.84 -16.36
CA GLU A 16 -0.69 -1.52 -16.02
C GLU A 16 -1.90 -1.59 -15.09
N ASP A 17 -2.90 -2.43 -15.40
CA ASP A 17 -4.07 -2.62 -14.53
C ASP A 17 -3.68 -3.10 -13.14
N PHE A 18 -2.72 -4.03 -13.07
CA PHE A 18 -2.18 -4.50 -11.81
C PHE A 18 -1.53 -3.36 -11.02
N LEU A 19 -0.61 -2.60 -11.64
CA LEU A 19 0.07 -1.49 -10.97
C LEU A 19 -0.91 -0.37 -10.55
N GLN A 20 -1.94 -0.11 -11.36
CA GLN A 20 -3.00 0.86 -11.04
C GLN A 20 -3.85 0.43 -9.83
N SER A 21 -3.92 -0.87 -9.53
CA SER A 21 -4.67 -1.42 -8.38
C SER A 21 -3.90 -1.36 -7.05
N ILE A 22 -2.58 -1.19 -7.08
CA ILE A 22 -1.76 -1.21 -5.86
C ILE A 22 -2.03 0.00 -4.94
N PRO A 23 -2.05 1.27 -5.43
CA PRO A 23 -2.33 2.42 -4.58
C PRO A 23 -3.66 2.35 -3.79
N PRO A 24 -4.82 2.01 -4.41
CA PRO A 24 -6.05 1.86 -3.64
C PRO A 24 -5.99 0.68 -2.66
N MET A 25 -5.33 -0.43 -3.02
CA MET A 25 -5.11 -1.55 -2.09
C MET A 25 -4.32 -1.11 -0.85
N ILE A 26 -3.27 -0.31 -1.01
CA ILE A 26 -2.49 0.23 0.12
C ILE A 26 -3.36 1.10 1.02
N SER A 27 -4.19 1.99 0.46
CA SER A 27 -5.09 2.84 1.25
C SER A 27 -6.07 2.03 2.10
N GLU A 28 -6.62 0.96 1.54
CA GLU A 28 -7.51 0.02 2.23
C GLU A 28 -6.79 -0.75 3.35
N ILE A 29 -5.57 -1.20 3.11
CA ILE A 29 -4.74 -1.88 4.13
C ILE A 29 -4.41 -0.93 5.28
N VAL A 30 -4.04 0.32 5.00
CA VAL A 30 -3.79 1.32 6.05
C VAL A 30 -5.06 1.62 6.84
N ARG A 31 -6.22 1.71 6.18
CA ARG A 31 -7.51 1.89 6.86
C ARG A 31 -7.80 0.71 7.80
N LEU A 32 -7.58 -0.52 7.33
CA LEU A 32 -7.72 -1.72 8.15
C LEU A 32 -6.80 -1.70 9.37
N ALA A 33 -5.53 -1.30 9.21
CA ALA A 33 -4.58 -1.21 10.31
C ALA A 33 -5.03 -0.21 11.39
N ILE A 34 -5.49 0.98 10.97
CA ILE A 34 -5.99 2.00 11.91
C ILE A 34 -7.22 1.49 12.66
N ASN A 35 -8.14 0.80 11.98
CA ASN A 35 -9.33 0.22 12.59
C ASN A 35 -9.03 -0.92 13.58
N ARG A 36 -7.83 -1.50 13.54
CA ARG A 36 -7.38 -2.52 14.50
C ARG A 36 -6.72 -1.95 15.76
N VAL A 37 -6.42 -0.65 15.79
CA VAL A 37 -5.85 0.02 16.97
C VAL A 37 -6.75 -0.12 18.21
N PRO A 38 -8.08 0.09 18.16
CA PRO A 38 -8.95 -0.10 19.33
C PRO A 38 -8.96 -1.54 19.86
N SER A 39 -8.77 -2.52 18.97
CA SER A 39 -8.65 -3.94 19.33
C SER A 39 -7.29 -4.33 19.91
N LYS A 40 -6.37 -3.35 20.09
CA LYS A 40 -5.01 -3.53 20.62
C LYS A 40 -4.11 -4.46 19.80
N ASP A 41 -4.45 -4.69 18.54
CA ASP A 41 -3.61 -5.46 17.60
C ASP A 41 -2.51 -4.56 17.02
N TYR A 42 -1.58 -4.13 17.88
CA TYR A 42 -0.51 -3.21 17.48
C TYR A 42 0.54 -3.88 16.59
N HIS A 43 0.71 -5.20 16.70
CA HIS A 43 1.59 -5.96 15.81
C HIS A 43 1.14 -5.87 14.35
N PHE A 44 -0.17 -5.93 14.08
CA PHE A 44 -0.68 -5.72 12.73
C PHE A 44 -0.40 -4.31 12.22
N VAL A 45 -0.53 -3.29 13.08
CA VAL A 45 -0.25 -1.88 12.73
C VAL A 45 1.22 -1.69 12.37
N THR A 46 2.15 -2.18 13.18
CA THR A 46 3.59 -2.06 12.92
C THR A 46 4.02 -2.86 11.69
N SER A 47 3.50 -4.09 11.54
CA SER A 47 3.75 -4.91 10.35
C SER A 47 3.23 -4.23 9.08
N THR A 48 2.05 -3.61 9.15
CA THR A 48 1.48 -2.85 8.04
C THR A 48 2.33 -1.63 7.70
N CYS A 49 2.84 -0.91 8.69
CA CYS A 49 3.72 0.23 8.46
C CYS A 49 4.98 -0.19 7.68
N THR A 50 5.63 -1.28 8.09
CA THR A 50 6.79 -1.85 7.39
C THR A 50 6.44 -2.26 5.97
N PHE A 51 5.32 -2.98 5.79
CA PHE A 51 4.84 -3.40 4.47
C PHE A 51 4.60 -2.21 3.52
N VAL A 52 3.90 -1.16 3.98
CA VAL A 52 3.62 0.03 3.16
C VAL A 52 4.91 0.76 2.78
N LYS A 53 5.88 0.82 3.70
CA LYS A 53 7.19 1.42 3.46
C LYS A 53 7.98 0.67 2.39
N GLU A 54 8.03 -0.66 2.46
CA GLU A 54 8.67 -1.52 1.45
C GLU A 54 7.97 -1.40 0.10
N MET A 55 6.63 -1.45 0.07
CA MET A 55 5.84 -1.28 -1.16
C MET A 55 6.09 0.08 -1.81
N TYR A 56 6.10 1.16 -1.04
CA TYR A 56 6.39 2.50 -1.56
C TYR A 56 7.79 2.57 -2.17
N SER A 57 8.80 2.05 -1.47
CA SER A 57 10.17 2.01 -2.00
C SER A 57 10.28 1.20 -3.29
N ASN A 58 9.65 0.03 -3.36
CA ASN A 58 9.64 -0.82 -4.55
C ASN A 58 8.95 -0.13 -5.74
N LEU A 59 7.84 0.58 -5.51
CA LEU A 59 7.15 1.33 -6.56
C LEU A 59 7.97 2.49 -7.10
N GLN A 60 8.81 3.14 -6.26
CA GLN A 60 9.69 4.22 -6.71
C GLN A 60 10.78 3.73 -7.69
N ILE A 61 11.21 2.48 -7.59
CA ILE A 61 12.23 1.90 -8.48
C ILE A 61 11.70 1.71 -9.92
N LEU A 62 10.38 1.58 -10.09
CA LEU A 62 9.75 1.28 -11.39
C LEU A 62 9.83 2.41 -12.43
N ASN A 63 10.39 3.58 -12.08
CA ASN A 63 10.58 4.75 -12.96
C ASN A 63 9.43 4.98 -13.96
N LEU A 64 8.22 5.11 -13.39
CA LEU A 64 6.97 5.10 -14.15
C LEU A 64 6.87 6.31 -15.08
N ARG A 65 6.73 6.03 -16.38
CA ARG A 65 6.56 7.07 -17.42
C ARG A 65 5.10 7.50 -17.62
N ASN A 66 4.14 6.73 -17.13
CA ASN A 66 2.72 7.09 -17.19
C ASN A 66 2.40 8.11 -16.09
N ASP A 67 1.98 9.33 -16.48
CA ASP A 67 1.71 10.42 -15.55
C ASP A 67 0.57 10.10 -14.58
N SER A 68 -0.47 9.38 -15.03
CA SER A 68 -1.61 9.02 -14.18
C SER A 68 -1.23 8.01 -13.09
N LEU A 69 -0.47 6.98 -13.44
CA LEU A 69 0.01 5.96 -12.50
C LEU A 69 1.01 6.57 -11.52
N ARG A 70 1.93 7.39 -12.03
CA ARG A 70 2.91 8.11 -11.22
C ARG A 70 2.24 8.95 -10.15
N ARG A 71 1.22 9.74 -10.50
CA ARG A 71 0.46 10.55 -9.53
C ARG A 71 -0.18 9.70 -8.42
N LYS A 72 -0.73 8.52 -8.75
CA LYS A 72 -1.31 7.61 -7.75
C LYS A 72 -0.24 7.00 -6.85
N VAL A 73 0.89 6.57 -7.42
CA VAL A 73 2.04 6.04 -6.67
C VAL A 73 2.62 7.11 -5.75
N ASP A 74 2.78 8.35 -6.23
CA ASP A 74 3.21 9.48 -5.42
C ASP A 74 2.23 9.79 -4.28
N GLY A 75 0.93 9.49 -4.48
CA GLY A 75 -0.10 9.57 -3.46
C GLY A 75 0.09 8.61 -2.29
N VAL A 76 0.79 7.49 -2.49
CA VAL A 76 1.05 6.48 -1.43
C VAL A 76 1.84 7.07 -0.26
N LYS A 77 2.65 8.11 -0.48
CA LYS A 77 3.38 8.80 0.60
C LYS A 77 2.47 9.35 1.71
N TYR A 78 1.22 9.71 1.36
CA TYR A 78 0.26 10.21 2.34
C TYR A 78 -0.30 9.07 3.20
N GLU A 79 -0.49 7.89 2.61
CA GLU A 79 -0.89 6.68 3.35
C GLU A 79 0.24 6.19 4.26
N LEU A 80 1.50 6.23 3.78
CA LEU A 80 2.68 5.92 4.59
C LEU A 80 2.79 6.87 5.79
N LYS A 81 2.68 8.19 5.56
CA LYS A 81 2.69 9.17 6.65
C LYS A 81 1.56 8.91 7.66
N ARG A 82 0.35 8.59 7.19
CA ARG A 82 -0.80 8.31 8.05
C ARG A 82 -0.56 7.13 8.98
N ILE A 83 0.03 6.04 8.50
CA ILE A 83 0.34 4.87 9.35
C ILE A 83 1.54 5.12 10.27
N GLU A 84 2.57 5.84 9.80
CA GLU A 84 3.73 6.22 10.61
C GLU A 84 3.35 7.11 11.80
N GLU A 85 2.44 8.06 11.60
CA GLU A 85 1.90 8.90 12.68
C GLU A 85 1.19 8.06 13.75
N VAL A 86 0.44 7.03 13.35
CA VAL A 86 -0.24 6.12 14.28
C VAL A 86 0.78 5.29 15.06
N VAL A 87 1.79 4.72 14.39
CA VAL A 87 2.88 3.97 15.05
C VAL A 87 3.62 4.88 16.04
N PHE A 88 3.91 6.12 15.65
CA PHE A 88 4.53 7.11 16.52
C PHE A 88 3.68 7.38 17.77
N HIS A 89 2.37 7.57 17.61
CA HIS A 89 1.46 7.75 18.75
C HIS A 89 1.38 6.54 19.67
N LEU A 90 1.48 5.32 19.14
CA LEU A 90 1.52 4.09 19.95
C LEU A 90 2.83 3.99 20.76
N SER A 91 3.96 4.30 20.12
CA SER A 91 5.28 4.31 20.77
C SER A 91 5.38 5.36 21.88
N MET A 92 4.87 6.58 21.64
CA MET A 92 4.75 7.64 22.66
C MET A 92 3.96 7.22 23.91
N ARG A 93 3.08 6.22 23.78
CA ARG A 93 2.25 5.68 24.87
C ARG A 93 2.81 4.40 25.49
N ASN A 94 4.00 3.95 25.09
CA ASN A 94 4.59 2.67 25.48
C ASN A 94 3.66 1.46 25.22
N LEU A 95 2.92 1.49 24.10
CA LEU A 95 2.05 0.39 23.68
C LEU A 95 2.75 -0.59 22.74
N ILE A 96 3.88 -0.17 22.18
CA ILE A 96 4.83 -0.91 21.35
C ILE A 96 6.25 -0.49 21.72
#